data_AF-A0A447CXW2-F1
#
_entry.id   AF-A0A447CXW2-F1
#
_cell.length_a   1.000
_cell.length_b   1.000
_cell.length_c   1.000
_cell.angle_alpha   90.00
_cell.angle_beta   90.00
_cell.angle_gamma   90.00
#
_symmetry.space_group_name_H-M   'P 1'
#
loop_
_entity.id
_entity.type
_entity.pdbx_description
1 polymer ?
#
loop_
_entity_poly.entity_id
_entity_poly.type
_entity_poly.pdbx_seq_one_letter_code
_entity_poly.pdbx_strand_id
1 'polypeptide(L)'
;MSWAEEVRLDFIDLLLLARGRVVRTDLVERFGISMSQASGDIRSFIQQYPDAMLYDRSAKCYVPATRRYRSVRGQSKRTIDALAQLAAAGSRLGWRDQP
;
A
#
# COMPACT_ATOMS: atom_id res chain seq x y z
N MET A 1 7.51 -7.20 11.26
CA MET A 1 7.26 -6.37 10.06
C MET A 1 8.60 -5.81 9.63
N SER A 2 9.01 -5.98 8.38
CA SER A 2 10.23 -5.31 7.89
C SER A 2 9.91 -3.86 7.54
N TRP A 3 10.93 -2.99 7.50
CA TRP A 3 10.75 -1.62 7.04
C TRP A 3 10.15 -1.57 5.61
N ALA A 4 10.52 -2.54 4.76
CA ALA A 4 9.93 -2.71 3.43
C ALA A 4 8.41 -2.93 3.47
N GLU A 5 7.96 -3.79 4.37
CA GLU A 5 6.54 -4.10 4.54
C GLU A 5 5.77 -2.88 5.04
N GLU A 6 6.29 -2.17 6.04
CA GLU A 6 5.68 -0.94 6.57
C GLU A 6 5.42 0.10 5.47
N VAL A 7 6.42 0.35 4.62
CA VAL A 7 6.29 1.28 3.48
C VAL A 7 5.22 0.84 2.49
N ARG A 8 5.07 -0.47 2.24
CA ARG A 8 4.03 -0.98 1.34
C ARG A 8 2.64 -0.88 1.94
N LEU A 9 2.48 -1.13 3.25
CA LEU A 9 1.22 -0.93 3.95
C LEU A 9 0.80 0.54 3.98
N ASP A 10 1.75 1.44 4.19
CA ASP A 10 1.53 2.88 4.09
C ASP A 10 1.10 3.31 2.68
N PHE A 11 1.66 2.69 1.64
CA PHE A 11 1.25 2.96 0.26
C PHE A 11 -0.18 2.49 -0.03
N ILE A 12 -0.61 1.36 0.53
CA ILE A 12 -2.02 0.91 0.46
C ILE A 12 -2.93 1.98 1.07
N ASP A 13 -2.61 2.47 2.27
CA ASP A 13 -3.38 3.50 2.97
C ASP A 13 -3.46 4.80 2.15
N LEU A 14 -2.34 5.23 1.55
CA LEU A 14 -2.30 6.40 0.68
C LEU A 14 -3.18 6.23 -0.55
N LEU A 15 -3.13 5.07 -1.21
CA LEU A 15 -3.95 4.82 -2.40
C LEU A 15 -5.45 4.81 -2.08
N LEU A 16 -5.84 4.29 -0.91
CA LEU A 16 -7.22 4.37 -0.43
C LEU A 16 -7.64 5.82 -0.20
N LEU A 17 -6.77 6.65 0.37
CA LEU A 17 -7.05 8.07 0.60
C LEU A 17 -7.11 8.91 -0.68
N ALA A 18 -6.13 8.74 -1.57
CA ALA A 18 -5.96 9.61 -2.74
C ALA A 18 -6.78 9.15 -3.95
N ARG A 19 -6.84 7.83 -4.20
CA ARG A 19 -7.46 7.24 -5.39
C ARG A 19 -8.75 6.50 -5.09
N GLY A 20 -9.01 6.16 -3.83
CA GLY A 20 -10.20 5.40 -3.43
C GLY A 20 -10.22 3.96 -3.93
N ARG A 21 -9.08 3.41 -4.39
CA ARG A 21 -8.98 2.01 -4.81
C ARG A 21 -7.55 1.48 -4.77
N VAL A 22 -7.42 0.17 -4.53
CA VAL A 22 -6.15 -0.58 -4.53
C VAL A 22 -6.31 -1.89 -5.30
N VAL A 23 -5.34 -2.21 -6.14
CA VAL A 23 -5.17 -3.51 -6.79
C VAL A 23 -3.75 -4.02 -6.57
N ARG A 24 -3.55 -5.33 -6.67
CA ARG A 24 -2.23 -5.96 -6.46
C ARG A 24 -1.14 -5.44 -7.39
N THR A 25 -1.51 -5.09 -8.62
CA THR A 25 -0.58 -4.57 -9.62
C THR A 25 0.01 -3.22 -9.22
N ASP A 26 -0.69 -2.41 -8.41
CA ASP A 26 -0.13 -1.15 -7.91
C ASP A 26 1.14 -1.39 -7.09
N LEU A 27 1.14 -2.42 -6.25
CA LEU A 27 2.28 -2.76 -5.41
C LEU A 27 3.40 -3.41 -6.23
N VAL A 28 3.05 -4.26 -7.19
CA VAL A 28 4.02 -4.90 -8.10
C VAL A 28 4.75 -3.84 -8.92
N GLU A 29 4.02 -2.94 -9.57
CA GLU A 29 4.60 -1.88 -10.40
C GLU A 29 5.41 -0.89 -9.56
N ARG A 30 4.92 -0.54 -8.36
CA ARG A 30 5.61 0.41 -7.48
C ARG A 30 6.87 -0.15 -6.83
N PHE A 31 6.84 -1.40 -6.39
CA PHE A 31 7.89 -1.98 -5.54
C PHE A 31 8.70 -3.10 -6.21
N GLY A 32 8.33 -3.54 -7.42
CA GLY A 32 9.01 -4.64 -8.10
C GLY A 32 8.84 -6.01 -7.42
N ILE A 33 7.81 -6.16 -6.58
CA ILE A 33 7.55 -7.41 -5.84
C ILE A 33 6.66 -8.38 -6.62
N SER A 34 6.64 -9.65 -6.21
CA SER A 34 5.74 -10.63 -6.81
C SER A 34 4.26 -10.37 -6.51
N MET A 35 3.38 -10.88 -7.37
CA MET A 35 1.92 -10.85 -7.14
C MET A 35 1.51 -11.54 -5.83
N SER A 36 2.23 -12.60 -5.43
CA SER A 36 1.99 -13.32 -4.17
C SER A 36 2.29 -12.43 -2.97
N GLN A 37 3.43 -11.75 -2.98
CA GLN A 37 3.82 -10.83 -1.91
C GLN A 37 2.86 -9.64 -1.82
N ALA A 38 2.50 -9.02 -2.95
CA ALA A 38 1.49 -7.96 -2.97
C ALA A 38 0.13 -8.41 -2.39
N SER A 39 -0.26 -9.67 -2.65
CA SER A 39 -1.47 -10.25 -2.06
C SER A 39 -1.33 -10.43 -0.54
N GLY A 40 -0.14 -10.83 -0.09
CA GLY A 40 0.22 -10.94 1.32
C GLY A 40 0.16 -9.58 2.04
N ASP A 41 0.72 -8.54 1.44
CA ASP A 41 0.70 -7.18 1.98
C ASP A 41 -0.74 -6.66 2.12
N ILE A 42 -1.58 -6.84 1.10
CA ILE A 42 -3.01 -6.48 1.17
C ILE A 42 -3.72 -7.25 2.28
N ARG A 43 -3.46 -8.55 2.43
CA ARG A 43 -4.03 -9.36 3.51
C ARG A 43 -3.57 -8.85 4.88
N SER A 44 -2.28 -8.54 5.03
CA SER A 44 -1.70 -7.98 6.26
C SER A 44 -2.36 -6.65 6.61
N PHE A 45 -2.61 -5.80 5.61
CA PHE A 45 -3.34 -4.54 5.79
C PHE A 45 -4.77 -4.76 6.31
N ILE A 46 -5.52 -5.68 5.70
CA ILE A 46 -6.90 -6.01 6.14
C ILE A 46 -6.90 -6.59 7.55
N GLN A 47 -5.94 -7.45 7.88
CA GLN A 47 -5.86 -8.04 9.22
C GLN A 47 -5.60 -6.99 10.31
N GLN A 48 -4.80 -5.97 10.01
CA GLN A 48 -4.53 -4.87 10.94
C GLN A 48 -5.68 -3.86 11.00
N TYR A 49 -6.35 -3.61 9.87
CA TYR A 49 -7.39 -2.60 9.74
C TYR A 49 -8.63 -3.18 9.03
N PRO A 50 -9.39 -4.06 9.71
CA PRO A 50 -10.48 -4.81 9.08
C PRO A 50 -11.60 -3.92 8.52
N ASP A 51 -11.79 -2.74 9.11
CA ASP A 51 -12.81 -1.78 8.71
C ASP A 51 -12.30 -0.70 7.74
N ALA A 52 -11.07 -0.80 7.23
CA ALA A 52 -10.50 0.21 6.33
C ALA A 52 -11.01 0.07 4.89
N MET A 53 -11.11 -1.17 4.39
CA MET A 53 -11.44 -1.43 2.99
C MET A 53 -12.21 -2.73 2.78
N LEU A 54 -12.94 -2.79 1.66
CA LEU A 54 -13.73 -3.94 1.21
C LEU A 54 -13.25 -4.36 -0.17
N TYR A 55 -13.52 -5.61 -0.55
CA TYR A 55 -13.33 -6.06 -1.92
C TYR A 55 -14.57 -5.81 -2.77
N ASP A 56 -14.46 -4.97 -3.80
CA ASP A 56 -15.48 -4.78 -4.84
C ASP A 56 -15.30 -5.86 -5.91
N ARG A 57 -16.26 -6.79 -5.99
CA ARG A 57 -16.24 -7.91 -6.94
C ARG A 57 -16.48 -7.47 -8.39
N SER A 58 -17.22 -6.39 -8.61
CA SER A 58 -17.52 -5.86 -9.96
C SER A 58 -16.28 -5.21 -10.54
N ALA A 59 -15.66 -4.32 -9.76
CA ALA A 59 -14.45 -3.61 -10.17
C ALA A 59 -13.16 -4.43 -9.99
N LYS A 60 -13.24 -5.58 -9.30
CA LYS A 60 -12.13 -6.49 -8.97
C LYS A 60 -10.98 -5.79 -8.23
N CYS A 61 -11.31 -4.84 -7.36
CA CYS A 61 -10.35 -4.06 -6.59
C CYS A 61 -10.79 -3.94 -5.13
N TYR A 62 -9.89 -3.43 -4.28
CA TYR A 62 -10.23 -3.02 -2.92
C TYR A 62 -10.59 -1.54 -2.92
N VAL A 63 -11.66 -1.19 -2.21
CA VAL A 63 -12.18 0.18 -2.08
C VAL A 63 -12.37 0.52 -0.60
N PRO A 64 -12.31 1.80 -0.21
CA PRO A 64 -12.60 2.21 1.16
C PRO A 64 -13.95 1.67 1.67
N ALA A 65 -13.98 1.23 2.92
CA ALA A 65 -15.21 0.78 3.57
C ALA A 65 -16.21 1.91 3.81
N THR A 66 -15.74 3.15 3.84
CA THR A 66 -16.57 4.34 4.04
C THR A 66 -16.34 5.35 2.92
N ARG A 67 -17.39 6.10 2.57
CA ARG A 67 -17.33 7.13 1.52
C ARG A 67 -16.33 8.25 1.83
N ARG A 68 -16.10 8.53 3.11
CA ARG A 68 -15.11 9.51 3.58
C ARG A 68 -13.98 8.77 4.29
N TYR A 69 -13.14 8.11 3.51
CA TYR A 69 -11.99 7.41 4.04
C TYR A 69 -11.10 8.35 4.85
N ARG A 70 -10.68 7.90 6.03
CA ARG A 70 -9.61 8.52 6.80
C ARG A 70 -8.47 7.52 6.88
N SER A 71 -7.26 8.01 6.60
CA SER A 71 -6.03 7.21 6.72
C SER A 71 -5.97 6.57 8.10
N VAL A 72 -5.76 5.26 8.13
CA VAL A 72 -5.70 4.45 9.36
C VAL A 72 -4.27 4.31 9.89
N ARG A 73 -3.27 4.50 9.03
CA ARG A 73 -1.85 4.48 9.43
C ARG A 73 -1.31 5.86 9.79
N GLY A 74 -2.07 6.92 9.49
CA GLY A 74 -1.69 8.31 9.70
C GLY A 74 -0.63 8.78 8.70
N GLN A 75 -0.74 10.03 8.26
CA GLN A 75 0.27 10.70 7.44
C GLN A 75 1.51 10.99 8.30
N SER A 76 2.29 9.98 8.67
CA SER A 76 3.57 10.24 9.34
C SER A 76 4.46 10.99 8.36
N LYS A 77 5.12 12.06 8.80
CA LYS A 77 6.06 12.84 7.96
C LYS A 77 7.07 11.92 7.27
N ARG A 78 7.50 10.86 7.97
CA ARG A 78 8.42 9.83 7.48
C ARG A 78 7.84 9.02 6.29
N THR A 79 6.54 8.77 6.28
CA THR A 79 5.83 8.08 5.20
C THR A 79 5.73 8.96 3.96
N ILE A 80 5.37 10.25 4.13
CA ILE A 80 5.37 11.22 3.02
C ILE A 80 6.79 11.35 2.45
N ASP A 81 7.79 11.49 3.31
CA ASP A 81 9.19 11.61 2.91
C ASP A 81 9.68 10.35 2.18
N ALA A 82 9.30 9.15 2.64
CA ALA A 82 9.64 7.89 1.99
C ALA A 82 8.95 7.76 0.62
N LEU A 83 7.68 8.13 0.50
CA LEU A 83 6.95 8.09 -0.77
C LEU A 83 7.46 9.14 -1.77
N ALA A 84 7.88 10.31 -1.28
CA ALA A 84 8.55 11.35 -2.06
C ALA A 84 9.93 10.91 -2.53
N GLN A 85 10.74 10.27 -1.66
CA GLN A 85 12.03 9.71 -2.03
C GLN A 85 11.90 8.58 -3.05
N LEU A 86 10.90 7.70 -2.90
CA LEU A 86 10.59 6.66 -3.89
C LEU A 86 10.13 7.24 -5.23
N ALA A 87 9.38 8.35 -5.22
CA ALA A 87 8.97 9.04 -6.44
C ALA A 87 10.15 9.76 -7.12
N ALA A 88 11.06 10.35 -6.34
CA ALA A 88 12.27 11.01 -6.84
C ALA A 88 13.32 10.02 -7.37
N ALA A 89 13.35 8.79 -6.84
CA ALA A 89 14.31 7.76 -7.22
C ALA A 89 14.01 7.06 -8.56
N GLY A 90 12.97 7.46 -9.30
CA GLY A 90 12.74 7.04 -10.69
C GLY A 90 12.79 5.51 -10.88
N SER A 91 11.83 4.78 -10.31
CA SER A 91 11.53 3.38 -10.64
C SER A 91 12.76 2.47 -10.87
N ARG A 92 13.59 2.29 -9.84
CA ARG A 92 14.51 1.14 -9.67
C ARG A 92 15.22 1.23 -8.32
N LEU A 93 14.50 1.06 -7.21
CA LEU A 93 15.23 0.69 -6.00
C LEU A 93 15.56 -0.79 -6.05
N GLY A 94 16.85 -1.08 -6.21
CA GLY A 94 17.44 -2.36 -5.86
C GLY A 94 17.28 -2.61 -4.35
N TRP A 95 16.08 -2.99 -3.94
CA TRP A 95 15.81 -3.51 -2.60
C TRP A 95 16.49 -4.87 -2.48
N ARG A 96 17.68 -4.86 -1.87
CA ARG A 96 18.22 -6.05 -1.22
C ARG A 96 17.75 -5.99 0.22
N ASP A 97 17.01 -7.01 0.63
CA ASP A 97 16.91 -7.35 2.05
C ASP A 97 18.34 -7.41 2.59
N GLN A 98 18.72 -6.47 3.46
CA GLN A 98 19.86 -6.66 4.34
C GLN A 98 19.36 -7.28 5.64
N PRO A 99 20.13 -8.22 6.21
CA PRO A 99 19.72 -9.06 7.34
C PRO A 99 19.42 -8.26 8.62
#